data_AF-A0A094E8C1-F1
#
_entry.id   AF-A0A094E8C1-F1
#
_cell.length_a   1.000
_cell.length_b   1.000
_cell.length_c   1.000
_cell.angle_alpha   90.00
_cell.angle_beta   90.00
_cell.angle_gamma   90.00
#
_symmetry.space_group_name_H-M   'P 1'
#
loop_
_entity.id
_entity.type
_entity.pdbx_description
1 polymer ?
#
loop_
_entity_poly.entity_id
_entity_poly.type
_entity_poly.pdbx_seq_one_letter_code
_entity_poly.pdbx_strand_id
1 'polypeptide(L)'
;MAPKRDREDDAQVPHVKKVRGGFKVGPDNLPDGTWRRKVIKIKKDLIHNAKVKKSYAKVKARTSPPPVPAAPHGETSTPPPAFLPEKEKDLDSNLESPSRSTSPPPVPAAPDASTIVIQAPEEPVAPTPAAEEPKQEQDQELHPSRQAMLDAPDAPPAAASVPRFSGPKIDGKSRGAKRPGYFDKAKAEADAKKKEAEERRAEFERRDRERKGKVEERERHRRAMAKARTGGRNGQRKLGRESVVLLDKVRRMVG
;
A
#
# COMPACT_ATOMS: atom_id res chain seq x y z
N MET A 1 -17.17 33.52 51.95
CA MET A 1 -15.77 33.10 51.79
C MET A 1 -15.73 31.69 51.24
N ALA A 2 -15.11 31.50 50.07
CA ALA A 2 -14.88 30.18 49.48
C ALA A 2 -13.37 30.08 49.16
N PRO A 3 -12.71 28.94 49.44
CA PRO A 3 -11.29 28.78 49.13
C PRO A 3 -11.10 28.74 47.61
N LYS A 4 -10.17 29.56 47.11
CA LYS A 4 -9.75 29.56 45.71
C LYS A 4 -9.06 28.22 45.43
N ARG A 5 -9.42 27.55 44.33
CA ARG A 5 -8.73 26.34 43.86
C ARG A 5 -7.35 26.74 43.38
N ASP A 6 -6.31 26.14 43.96
CA ASP A 6 -4.94 26.29 43.48
C ASP A 6 -4.80 25.59 42.13
N ARG A 7 -4.34 26.37 41.14
CA ARG A 7 -3.93 25.89 39.82
C ARG A 7 -2.54 25.26 39.96
N GLU A 8 -2.50 24.08 40.55
CA GLU A 8 -1.37 23.16 40.40
C GLU A 8 -1.31 22.73 38.92
N ASP A 9 -0.09 22.58 38.39
CA ASP A 9 0.26 22.18 37.00
C ASP A 9 0.46 23.27 35.93
N ASP A 10 0.91 24.47 36.32
CA ASP A 10 1.73 25.33 35.43
C ASP A 10 3.17 25.45 35.97
N ALA A 11 3.66 24.37 36.58
CA ALA A 11 5.08 24.19 36.89
C ALA A 11 5.85 23.98 35.57
N GLN A 12 6.19 25.09 34.94
CA GLN A 12 7.41 25.32 34.16
C GLN A 12 8.13 24.02 33.73
N VAL A 13 7.61 23.31 32.71
CA VAL A 13 8.40 22.25 32.07
C VAL A 13 9.56 22.98 31.40
N PRO A 14 10.82 22.82 31.84
CA PRO A 14 11.93 23.46 31.15
C PRO A 14 11.92 22.90 29.73
N HIS A 15 11.69 23.76 28.73
CA HIS A 15 11.86 23.38 27.34
C HIS A 15 13.34 23.09 27.12
N VAL A 16 13.74 21.84 27.36
CA VAL A 16 15.08 21.35 27.08
C VAL A 16 15.26 21.48 25.57
N LYS A 17 15.96 22.54 25.15
CA LYS A 17 16.35 22.74 23.76
C LYS A 17 17.02 21.45 23.32
N LYS A 18 16.37 20.71 22.42
CA LYS A 18 16.94 19.47 21.86
C LYS A 18 18.22 19.88 21.16
N VAL A 19 19.36 19.64 21.82
CA VAL A 19 20.68 19.82 21.21
C VAL A 19 20.65 18.98 19.94
N ARG A 20 20.67 19.65 18.79
CA ARG A 20 20.65 18.97 17.49
C ARG A 20 21.92 18.12 17.48
N GLY A 21 21.76 16.81 17.65
CA GLY A 21 22.90 15.89 17.66
C GLY A 21 23.66 16.12 16.36
N GLY A 22 24.90 16.60 16.46
CA GLY A 22 25.79 16.76 15.31
C GLY A 22 25.91 15.44 14.54
N PHE A 23 26.51 15.48 13.34
CA PHE A 23 26.60 14.33 12.43
C PHE A 23 26.99 13.04 13.16
N LYS A 24 25.99 12.22 13.51
CA LYS A 24 26.17 10.97 14.25
C LYS A 24 26.68 9.95 13.25
N VAL A 25 28.00 9.84 13.14
CA VAL A 25 28.70 8.76 12.41
C VAL A 25 28.67 7.51 13.29
N GLY A 26 27.47 7.05 13.60
CA GLY A 26 27.22 5.79 14.28
C GLY A 26 26.74 4.73 13.28
N PRO A 27 26.66 3.46 13.68
CA PRO A 27 26.17 2.36 12.84
C PRO A 27 24.78 2.60 12.23
N ASP A 28 24.02 3.56 12.74
CA ASP A 28 22.74 4.02 12.17
C ASP A 28 22.87 4.82 10.86
N ASN A 29 24.05 5.37 10.54
CA ASN A 29 24.35 6.17 9.34
C ASN A 29 25.50 5.61 8.46
N LEU A 30 26.04 4.44 8.80
CA LEU A 30 27.01 3.71 7.96
C LEU A 30 26.30 2.93 6.84
N PRO A 31 26.99 2.51 5.76
CA PRO A 31 26.38 1.90 4.56
C PRO A 31 25.65 0.56 4.81
N ASP A 32 25.85 -0.09 5.95
CA ASP A 32 25.04 -1.25 6.40
C ASP A 32 23.69 -0.82 7.07
N GLY A 33 23.47 0.49 7.17
CA GLY A 33 22.40 1.10 7.96
C GLY A 33 21.00 0.90 7.40
N THR A 34 20.80 0.66 6.10
CA THR A 34 19.45 0.43 5.55
C THR A 34 18.90 -0.94 5.95
N TRP A 35 19.69 -2.00 5.83
CA TRP A 35 19.27 -3.36 6.21
C TRP A 35 19.17 -3.51 7.72
N ARG A 36 20.12 -2.97 8.49
CA ARG A 36 20.03 -2.94 9.96
C ARG A 36 18.79 -2.19 10.45
N ARG A 37 18.45 -1.02 9.88
CA ARG A 37 17.22 -0.28 10.23
C ARG A 37 15.96 -1.07 9.89
N LYS A 38 15.93 -1.77 8.75
CA LYS A 38 14.81 -2.66 8.38
C LYS A 38 14.68 -3.81 9.37
N VAL A 39 15.77 -4.49 9.72
CA VAL A 39 15.76 -5.59 10.70
C VAL A 39 15.32 -5.11 12.08
N ILE A 40 15.82 -3.96 12.54
CA ILE A 40 15.40 -3.35 13.82
C ILE A 40 13.90 -3.01 13.78
N LYS A 41 13.40 -2.47 12.66
CA LYS A 41 11.98 -2.18 12.47
C LYS A 41 11.14 -3.45 12.51
N ILE A 42 11.50 -4.46 11.71
CA ILE A 42 10.84 -5.77 11.68
C ILE A 42 10.79 -6.38 13.09
N LYS A 43 11.90 -6.34 13.82
CA LYS A 43 11.97 -6.84 15.20
C LYS A 43 11.03 -6.08 16.14
N LYS A 44 11.01 -4.74 16.07
CA LYS A 44 10.10 -3.90 16.87
C LYS A 44 8.63 -4.20 16.54
N ASP A 45 8.30 -4.32 15.27
CA ASP A 45 6.94 -4.62 14.80
C ASP A 45 6.49 -6.01 15.26
N LEU A 46 7.36 -7.02 15.21
CA LEU A 46 7.06 -8.37 15.72
C LEU A 46 6.77 -8.36 17.23
N ILE A 47 7.61 -7.65 18.00
CA ILE A 47 7.43 -7.53 19.45
C ILE A 47 6.12 -6.81 19.77
N HIS A 48 5.80 -5.73 19.04
CA HIS A 48 4.55 -5.00 19.21
C HIS A 48 3.34 -5.89 18.92
N ASN A 49 3.33 -6.61 17.78
CA ASN A 49 2.25 -7.50 17.41
C ASN A 49 2.05 -8.62 18.43
N ALA A 50 3.13 -9.18 18.98
CA ALA A 50 3.05 -10.16 20.06
C ALA A 50 2.43 -9.57 21.33
N LYS A 51 2.79 -8.33 21.70
CA LYS A 51 2.18 -7.62 22.85
C LYS A 51 0.70 -7.35 22.62
N VAL A 52 0.31 -6.90 21.44
CA VAL A 52 -1.09 -6.66 21.07
C VAL A 52 -1.89 -7.97 21.09
N LYS A 53 -1.34 -9.06 20.56
CA LYS A 53 -2.00 -10.38 20.64
C LYS A 53 -2.20 -10.83 22.09
N LYS A 54 -1.21 -10.63 22.96
CA LYS A 54 -1.32 -10.93 24.40
C LYS A 54 -2.38 -10.08 25.10
N SER A 55 -2.39 -8.76 24.86
CA SER A 55 -3.40 -7.88 25.46
C SER A 55 -4.81 -8.17 24.92
N TYR A 56 -4.93 -8.44 23.62
CA TYR A 56 -6.19 -8.83 23.00
C TYR A 56 -6.72 -10.15 23.55
N ALA A 57 -5.87 -11.18 23.68
CA ALA A 57 -6.27 -12.44 24.32
C ALA A 57 -6.74 -12.22 25.77
N LYS A 58 -6.07 -11.33 26.52
CA LYS A 58 -6.46 -10.98 27.90
C LYS A 58 -7.80 -10.27 27.97
N VAL A 59 -8.08 -9.34 27.06
CA VAL A 59 -9.38 -8.68 26.97
C VAL A 59 -10.45 -9.65 26.49
N LYS A 60 -10.16 -10.47 25.47
CA LYS A 60 -11.07 -11.49 24.96
C LYS A 60 -11.46 -12.50 26.04
N ALA A 61 -10.53 -12.94 26.89
CA ALA A 61 -10.84 -13.82 28.01
C ALA A 61 -11.71 -13.14 29.10
N ARG A 62 -11.59 -11.81 29.26
CA ARG A 62 -12.40 -11.03 30.20
C ARG A 62 -13.78 -10.66 29.65
N THR A 63 -13.87 -10.42 28.34
CA THR A 63 -15.08 -9.96 27.65
C THR A 63 -15.89 -11.10 27.05
N SER A 64 -15.25 -12.23 26.73
CA SER A 64 -15.96 -13.48 26.48
C SER A 64 -16.75 -13.80 27.74
N PRO A 65 -18.10 -13.80 27.69
CA PRO A 65 -18.87 -14.27 28.82
C PRO A 65 -18.46 -15.71 29.14
N PRO A 66 -18.51 -16.17 30.40
CA PRO A 66 -18.42 -17.59 30.67
C PRO A 66 -19.48 -18.29 29.81
N PRO A 67 -19.19 -19.47 29.22
CA PRO A 67 -20.25 -20.27 28.61
C PRO A 67 -21.35 -20.42 29.66
N VAL A 68 -22.50 -19.82 29.40
CA VAL A 68 -23.66 -19.90 30.28
C VAL A 68 -23.89 -21.38 30.56
N PRO A 69 -23.86 -21.84 31.83
CA PRO A 69 -24.18 -23.22 32.12
C PRO A 69 -25.65 -23.42 31.72
N ALA A 70 -25.87 -24.23 30.68
CA ALA A 70 -27.19 -24.72 30.36
C ALA A 70 -27.72 -25.47 31.59
N ALA A 71 -28.66 -24.85 32.31
CA ALA A 71 -29.40 -25.47 33.38
C ALA A 71 -30.71 -26.10 32.81
N PRO A 72 -31.22 -27.15 33.46
CA PRO A 72 -32.00 -28.22 32.85
C PRO A 72 -33.52 -27.96 32.85
N HIS A 73 -34.25 -28.86 32.17
CA HIS A 73 -35.71 -29.11 32.15
C HIS A 73 -36.45 -28.69 30.88
N GLY A 74 -37.14 -29.67 30.26
CA GLY A 74 -38.17 -29.46 29.25
C GLY A 74 -38.22 -30.52 28.16
N GLU A 75 -38.84 -31.66 28.46
CA GLU A 75 -39.17 -32.74 27.53
C GLU A 75 -39.88 -32.22 26.26
N THR A 76 -39.31 -32.47 25.07
CA THR A 76 -40.10 -32.71 23.85
C THR A 76 -39.37 -33.73 22.95
N SER A 77 -39.94 -34.93 22.92
CA SER A 77 -40.06 -35.86 21.78
C SER A 77 -39.19 -35.61 20.54
N THR A 78 -38.16 -36.42 20.33
CA THR A 78 -37.67 -36.86 19.02
C THR A 78 -37.02 -38.26 19.19
N PRO A 79 -37.38 -39.29 18.39
CA PRO A 79 -36.89 -40.66 18.55
C PRO A 79 -35.44 -40.84 18.03
N PRO A 80 -34.74 -41.92 18.42
CA PRO A 80 -33.28 -41.98 18.39
C PRO A 80 -32.73 -42.41 17.02
N PRO A 81 -31.47 -42.01 16.72
CA PRO A 81 -30.56 -42.94 16.10
C PRO A 81 -29.46 -43.34 17.09
N ALA A 82 -29.33 -44.64 17.25
CA ALA A 82 -28.31 -45.33 18.01
C ALA A 82 -26.89 -44.94 17.57
N PHE A 83 -26.00 -44.61 18.52
CA PHE A 83 -24.69 -45.25 18.69
C PHE A 83 -24.02 -44.71 19.98
N LEU A 84 -23.56 -45.64 20.82
CA LEU A 84 -22.84 -45.43 22.08
C LEU A 84 -21.30 -45.49 21.84
N PRO A 85 -20.42 -45.23 22.84
CA PRO A 85 -19.31 -44.27 22.76
C PRO A 85 -17.92 -44.88 23.05
N GLU A 86 -16.85 -44.11 22.82
CA GLU A 86 -15.53 -44.26 23.48
C GLU A 86 -15.03 -42.84 23.82
N LYS A 87 -14.85 -42.41 25.10
CA LYS A 87 -13.71 -42.63 26.02
C LYS A 87 -12.37 -42.60 25.25
N GLU A 88 -11.36 -41.77 25.55
CA GLU A 88 -10.60 -41.57 26.80
C GLU A 88 -9.96 -40.14 26.74
N LYS A 89 -9.87 -39.30 27.80
CA LYS A 89 -8.90 -39.35 28.92
C LYS A 89 -7.47 -39.61 28.39
N ASP A 90 -6.43 -38.80 28.58
CA ASP A 90 -6.01 -38.09 29.79
C ASP A 90 -4.64 -37.41 29.51
N LEU A 91 -4.30 -36.39 30.31
CA LEU A 91 -2.95 -36.01 30.81
C LEU A 91 -2.14 -34.84 30.22
N ASP A 92 -1.91 -33.92 31.16
CA ASP A 92 -0.95 -32.83 31.26
C ASP A 92 0.54 -33.23 31.20
N SER A 93 1.35 -32.20 30.91
CA SER A 93 2.69 -31.94 31.45
C SER A 93 3.87 -32.85 31.06
N ASN A 94 4.81 -32.28 30.30
CA ASN A 94 6.22 -32.40 30.67
C ASN A 94 7.05 -31.22 30.12
N LEU A 95 7.35 -30.27 30.99
CA LEU A 95 8.56 -29.46 30.93
C LEU A 95 9.71 -30.35 31.40
N GLU A 96 10.76 -30.52 30.60
CA GLU A 96 12.16 -30.45 31.07
C GLU A 96 13.10 -30.55 29.85
N SER A 97 14.00 -29.58 29.71
CA SER A 97 15.19 -29.73 28.86
C SER A 97 16.25 -30.50 29.65
N PRO A 98 17.13 -31.27 29.00
CA PRO A 98 18.54 -30.99 29.25
C PRO A 98 19.46 -31.07 28.02
N SER A 99 20.43 -30.18 28.06
CA SER A 99 21.65 -30.04 27.27
C SER A 99 22.47 -31.33 27.06
N ARG A 100 22.96 -31.57 25.83
CA ARG A 100 24.35 -32.02 25.51
C ARG A 100 24.58 -31.96 23.97
N SER A 101 25.41 -31.04 23.49
CA SER A 101 26.74 -31.33 22.90
C SER A 101 26.80 -32.53 21.94
N THR A 102 26.89 -32.26 20.63
CA THR A 102 27.73 -32.99 19.67
C THR A 102 28.04 -32.12 18.43
N SER A 103 29.22 -32.37 17.86
CA SER A 103 29.98 -31.68 16.81
C SER A 103 29.30 -31.58 15.42
N PRO A 104 29.72 -30.62 14.55
CA PRO A 104 29.29 -30.56 13.14
C PRO A 104 29.97 -31.64 12.26
N PRO A 105 29.31 -32.14 11.20
CA PRO A 105 29.97 -32.92 10.15
C PRO A 105 30.42 -32.05 8.95
N PRO A 106 31.37 -32.56 8.12
CA PRO A 106 32.31 -31.74 7.36
C PRO A 106 31.88 -31.39 5.92
N VAL A 107 32.52 -30.33 5.42
CA VAL A 107 32.64 -29.91 4.02
C VAL A 107 33.17 -31.06 3.14
N PRO A 108 32.64 -31.25 1.92
CA PRO A 108 33.42 -31.84 0.83
C PRO A 108 33.90 -30.75 -0.14
N ALA A 109 35.18 -30.84 -0.43
CA ALA A 109 35.96 -29.99 -1.31
C ALA A 109 35.54 -30.09 -2.77
N ALA A 110 35.88 -29.03 -3.52
CA ALA A 110 35.81 -28.94 -4.97
C ALA A 110 36.65 -30.02 -5.68
N PRO A 111 36.29 -30.35 -6.92
CA PRO A 111 37.30 -30.67 -7.93
C PRO A 111 37.40 -29.59 -9.02
N ASP A 112 38.64 -29.25 -9.33
CA ASP A 112 39.06 -28.33 -10.39
C ASP A 112 38.89 -28.92 -11.81
N ALA A 113 38.61 -28.01 -12.74
CA ALA A 113 38.95 -27.94 -14.16
C ALA A 113 38.92 -29.21 -15.05
N SER A 114 38.06 -29.18 -16.10
CA SER A 114 38.52 -29.48 -17.47
C SER A 114 37.58 -28.95 -18.55
N THR A 115 38.18 -28.14 -19.42
CA THR A 115 37.77 -27.72 -20.77
C THR A 115 37.16 -28.83 -21.61
N ILE A 116 35.96 -28.60 -22.19
CA ILE A 116 35.59 -29.17 -23.50
C ILE A 116 34.86 -28.10 -24.32
N VAL A 117 35.42 -27.90 -25.51
CA VAL A 117 35.07 -26.99 -26.60
C VAL A 117 34.31 -27.81 -27.65
N ILE A 118 33.20 -27.26 -28.16
CA ILE A 118 32.55 -27.45 -29.48
C ILE A 118 32.16 -28.89 -29.89
N GLN A 119 30.90 -29.10 -30.31
CA GLN A 119 30.54 -29.46 -31.71
C GLN A 119 29.08 -29.94 -31.82
N ALA A 120 28.25 -29.15 -32.52
CA ALA A 120 27.09 -29.63 -33.27
C ALA A 120 27.61 -30.42 -34.50
N PRO A 121 26.89 -31.41 -35.11
CA PRO A 121 25.63 -31.11 -35.80
C PRO A 121 24.62 -32.29 -36.03
N GLU A 122 23.50 -31.95 -36.69
CA GLU A 122 22.59 -32.74 -37.55
C GLU A 122 21.41 -33.56 -36.96
N GLU A 123 20.22 -32.94 -37.13
CA GLU A 123 18.88 -33.45 -37.54
C GLU A 123 18.81 -34.86 -38.20
N PRO A 124 17.65 -35.60 -38.19
CA PRO A 124 16.41 -35.06 -38.78
C PRO A 124 15.00 -35.66 -38.41
N VAL A 125 14.00 -34.89 -38.85
CA VAL A 125 12.59 -35.20 -39.24
C VAL A 125 11.51 -35.53 -38.16
N ALA A 126 10.69 -34.51 -37.87
CA ALA A 126 9.21 -34.40 -37.89
C ALA A 126 8.31 -35.68 -38.02
N PRO A 127 7.03 -35.69 -37.53
CA PRO A 127 6.13 -34.53 -37.49
C PRO A 127 5.23 -34.30 -36.24
N THR A 128 4.78 -33.05 -36.18
CA THR A 128 3.68 -32.36 -35.48
C THR A 128 2.37 -33.16 -35.28
N PRO A 129 1.55 -32.86 -34.23
CA PRO A 129 0.63 -31.70 -34.28
C PRO A 129 0.37 -30.96 -32.94
N ALA A 130 -0.26 -29.78 -33.10
CA ALA A 130 -1.00 -28.99 -32.12
C ALA A 130 -0.19 -28.04 -31.21
N ALA A 131 0.12 -26.87 -31.78
CA ALA A 131 0.41 -25.64 -31.05
C ALA A 131 -0.86 -25.11 -30.36
N GLU A 132 -0.75 -24.79 -29.08
CA GLU A 132 -1.74 -24.02 -28.32
C GLU A 132 -1.27 -22.55 -28.32
N GLU A 133 -1.96 -21.70 -29.07
CA GLU A 133 -1.68 -20.26 -29.13
C GLU A 133 -2.14 -19.53 -27.85
N PRO A 134 -1.41 -18.49 -27.40
CA PRO A 134 -1.89 -17.58 -26.38
C PRO A 134 -3.03 -16.73 -26.95
N LYS A 135 -4.22 -16.82 -26.34
CA LYS A 135 -5.33 -15.90 -26.62
C LYS A 135 -4.90 -14.47 -26.28
N GLN A 136 -4.57 -13.72 -27.33
CA GLN A 136 -4.54 -12.27 -27.29
C GLN A 136 -5.97 -11.79 -27.02
N GLU A 137 -6.23 -11.36 -25.79
CA GLU A 137 -7.39 -10.52 -25.49
C GLU A 137 -7.13 -9.18 -26.17
N GLN A 138 -7.56 -9.07 -27.42
CA GLN A 138 -7.70 -7.79 -28.08
C GLN A 138 -8.73 -7.00 -27.29
N ASP A 139 -8.26 -5.97 -26.58
CA ASP A 139 -9.08 -4.86 -26.14
C ASP A 139 -9.84 -4.34 -27.36
N GLN A 140 -11.08 -4.80 -27.53
CA GLN A 140 -11.99 -4.27 -28.52
C GLN A 140 -12.34 -2.86 -28.06
N GLU A 141 -11.53 -1.88 -28.44
CA GLU A 141 -11.87 -0.48 -28.34
C GLU A 141 -13.25 -0.30 -28.99
N LEU A 142 -14.24 0.01 -28.15
CA LEU A 142 -15.61 0.19 -28.61
C LEU A 142 -15.59 1.25 -29.71
N HIS A 143 -16.07 0.90 -30.91
CA HIS A 143 -16.16 1.80 -32.05
C HIS A 143 -16.74 3.17 -31.62
N PRO A 144 -16.23 4.31 -32.12
CA PRO A 144 -16.57 5.65 -31.61
C PRO A 144 -18.08 5.94 -31.59
N SER A 145 -18.85 5.38 -32.53
CA SER A 145 -20.31 5.45 -32.54
C SER A 145 -20.97 4.80 -31.31
N ARG A 146 -20.41 3.69 -30.82
CA ARG A 146 -20.89 2.99 -29.62
C ARG A 146 -20.52 3.72 -28.34
N GLN A 147 -19.35 4.36 -28.30
CA GLN A 147 -18.98 5.28 -27.21
C GLN A 147 -19.93 6.48 -27.15
N ALA A 148 -20.26 7.09 -28.29
CA ALA A 148 -21.22 8.19 -28.35
C ALA A 148 -22.64 7.81 -27.86
N MET A 149 -23.08 6.55 -28.07
CA MET A 149 -24.34 6.06 -27.50
C MET A 149 -24.29 5.82 -25.99
N LEU A 150 -23.13 5.47 -25.44
CA LEU A 150 -22.95 5.26 -24.00
C LEU A 150 -22.77 6.59 -23.24
N ASP A 151 -22.14 7.57 -23.88
CA ASP A 151 -21.95 8.92 -23.32
C ASP A 151 -23.20 9.81 -23.46
N ALA A 152 -24.15 9.44 -24.33
CA ALA A 152 -25.44 10.09 -24.40
C ALA A 152 -26.21 9.83 -23.10
N PRO A 153 -26.72 10.85 -22.40
CA PRO A 153 -27.54 10.65 -21.22
C PRO A 153 -28.78 9.84 -21.62
N ASP A 154 -29.14 8.84 -20.82
CA ASP A 154 -30.32 7.98 -21.03
C ASP A 154 -31.60 8.83 -21.00
N ALA A 155 -31.92 9.39 -22.16
CA ALA A 155 -33.10 10.20 -22.39
C ALA A 155 -34.26 9.21 -22.60
N PRO A 156 -35.32 9.25 -21.75
CA PRO A 156 -36.46 8.36 -21.94
C PRO A 156 -37.02 8.57 -23.35
N PRO A 157 -37.41 7.49 -24.06
CA PRO A 157 -37.87 7.61 -25.44
C PRO A 157 -39.02 8.63 -25.48
N ALA A 158 -38.85 9.65 -26.33
CA ALA A 158 -39.88 10.62 -26.61
C ALA A 158 -41.12 9.86 -27.11
N ALA A 159 -42.09 9.69 -26.22
CA ALA A 159 -43.35 9.05 -26.51
C ALA A 159 -44.02 9.81 -27.67
N ALA A 160 -44.25 9.09 -28.77
CA ALA A 160 -45.15 9.52 -29.83
C ALA A 160 -46.48 9.97 -29.19
N SER A 161 -46.79 11.25 -29.35
CA SER A 161 -47.89 11.94 -28.67
C SER A 161 -49.22 11.55 -29.30
N VAL A 162 -49.92 10.59 -28.71
CA VAL A 162 -51.37 10.51 -28.85
C VAL A 162 -51.97 11.67 -28.02
N PRO A 163 -52.80 12.57 -28.58
CA PRO A 163 -53.35 13.68 -27.82
C PRO A 163 -54.38 13.15 -26.83
N ARG A 164 -53.95 12.87 -25.60
CA ARG A 164 -54.85 12.65 -24.47
C ARG A 164 -55.31 14.01 -23.97
N PHE A 165 -56.62 14.25 -24.09
CA PHE A 165 -57.44 15.31 -23.51
C PHE A 165 -56.70 16.28 -22.57
N SER A 166 -56.40 17.49 -23.05
CA SER A 166 -55.80 18.56 -22.27
C SER A 166 -56.86 19.25 -21.40
N GLY A 167 -56.92 18.88 -20.12
CA GLY A 167 -57.59 19.70 -19.10
C GLY A 167 -56.90 21.06 -18.91
N PRO A 168 -57.58 22.05 -18.30
CA PRO A 168 -57.13 23.45 -18.27
C PRO A 168 -55.76 23.58 -17.58
N LYS A 169 -54.85 24.28 -18.26
CA LYS A 169 -53.50 24.59 -17.77
C LYS A 169 -53.60 25.52 -16.57
N ILE A 170 -53.41 24.97 -15.37
CA ILE A 170 -53.14 25.77 -14.19
C ILE A 170 -51.71 26.29 -14.33
N ASP A 171 -51.58 27.60 -14.46
CA ASP A 171 -50.30 28.29 -14.58
C ASP A 171 -49.35 27.85 -13.46
N GLY A 172 -48.24 27.26 -13.91
CA GLY A 172 -47.30 26.50 -13.11
C GLY A 172 -46.60 27.36 -12.08
N LYS A 173 -47.24 27.55 -10.92
CA LYS A 173 -46.54 27.92 -9.70
C LYS A 173 -45.53 26.82 -9.43
N SER A 174 -44.25 27.16 -9.60
CA SER A 174 -43.04 26.40 -9.23
C SER A 174 -43.39 25.27 -8.26
N ARG A 175 -43.46 24.04 -8.80
CA ARG A 175 -43.53 22.84 -7.99
C ARG A 175 -42.27 22.86 -7.14
N GLY A 176 -42.41 23.22 -5.88
CA GLY A 176 -41.30 23.43 -4.94
C GLY A 176 -40.27 22.31 -5.07
N ALA A 177 -38.99 22.69 -4.98
CA ALA A 177 -37.85 21.79 -5.19
C ALA A 177 -38.16 20.39 -4.63
N LYS A 178 -38.15 19.40 -5.53
CA LYS A 178 -38.46 18.01 -5.17
C LYS A 178 -37.56 17.63 -4.00
N ARG A 179 -38.17 17.14 -2.93
CA ARG A 179 -37.43 16.67 -1.76
C ARG A 179 -36.43 15.60 -2.26
N PRO A 180 -35.16 15.65 -1.82
CA PRO A 180 -34.18 14.66 -2.23
C PRO A 180 -34.73 13.27 -1.90
N GLY A 181 -34.66 12.38 -2.88
CA GLY A 181 -35.00 10.98 -2.74
C GLY A 181 -34.15 10.31 -1.68
N TYR A 182 -34.62 9.15 -1.20
CA TYR A 182 -34.02 8.44 -0.06
C TYR A 182 -32.50 8.21 -0.19
N PHE A 183 -31.99 8.00 -1.40
CA PHE A 183 -30.56 7.76 -1.67
C PHE A 183 -29.81 8.98 -2.22
N ASP A 184 -30.48 10.11 -2.48
CA ASP A 184 -29.82 11.27 -3.08
C ASP A 184 -28.80 11.90 -2.13
N LYS A 185 -29.07 11.82 -0.82
CA LYS A 185 -28.11 12.22 0.22
C LYS A 185 -26.87 11.31 0.24
N ALA A 186 -27.07 10.00 0.16
CA ALA A 186 -25.97 9.03 0.15
C ALA A 186 -25.10 9.17 -1.12
N LYS A 187 -25.71 9.47 -2.27
CA LYS A 187 -24.98 9.77 -3.51
C LYS A 187 -24.18 11.07 -3.38
N ALA A 188 -24.79 12.14 -2.87
CA ALA A 188 -24.10 13.41 -2.65
C ALA A 188 -22.91 13.27 -1.69
N GLU A 189 -23.04 12.47 -0.63
CA GLU A 189 -21.94 12.16 0.29
C GLU A 189 -20.84 11.32 -0.37
N ALA A 190 -21.20 10.34 -1.20
CA ALA A 190 -20.23 9.56 -1.97
C ALA A 190 -19.45 10.44 -2.96
N ASP A 191 -20.12 11.38 -3.61
CA ASP A 191 -19.51 12.31 -4.55
C ASP A 191 -18.64 13.35 -3.81
N ALA A 192 -19.09 13.85 -2.66
CA ALA A 192 -18.30 14.74 -1.81
C ALA A 192 -17.02 14.03 -1.31
N LYS A 193 -17.13 12.77 -0.90
CA LYS A 193 -15.99 11.98 -0.44
C LYS A 193 -15.00 11.64 -1.55
N LYS A 194 -15.49 11.40 -2.79
CA LYS A 194 -14.64 11.25 -3.97
C LYS A 194 -13.90 12.55 -4.29
N LYS A 195 -14.60 13.70 -4.26
CA LYS A 195 -14.00 15.03 -4.48
C LYS A 195 -12.95 15.36 -3.42
N GLU A 196 -13.22 15.15 -2.13
CA GLU A 196 -12.22 15.39 -1.08
C GLU A 196 -10.99 14.48 -1.22
N ALA A 197 -11.20 13.21 -1.61
CA ALA A 197 -10.09 12.29 -1.86
C ALA A 197 -9.27 12.69 -3.09
N GLU A 198 -9.91 13.20 -4.14
CA GLU A 198 -9.26 13.72 -5.33
C GLU A 198 -8.51 15.02 -5.06
N GLU A 199 -9.08 15.94 -4.29
CA GLU A 199 -8.41 17.17 -3.83
C GLU A 199 -7.17 16.85 -2.99
N ARG A 200 -7.30 15.91 -2.05
CA ARG A 200 -6.16 15.44 -1.25
C ARG A 200 -5.09 14.78 -2.12
N ARG A 201 -5.47 14.01 -3.14
CA ARG A 201 -4.52 13.43 -4.12
C ARG A 201 -3.86 14.50 -4.98
N ALA A 202 -4.61 15.50 -5.45
CA ALA A 202 -4.12 16.59 -6.27
C ALA A 202 -3.12 17.48 -5.49
N GLU A 203 -3.37 17.71 -4.20
CA GLU A 203 -2.43 18.41 -3.32
C GLU A 203 -1.12 17.64 -3.16
N PHE A 204 -1.19 16.33 -2.89
CA PHE A 204 0.01 15.49 -2.85
C PHE A 204 0.74 15.49 -4.19
N GLU A 205 0.02 15.41 -5.30
CA GLU A 205 0.61 15.41 -6.63
C GLU A 205 1.27 16.74 -6.98
N ARG A 206 0.68 17.89 -6.60
CA ARG A 206 1.33 19.21 -6.74
C ARG A 206 2.65 19.25 -5.98
N ARG A 207 2.64 18.83 -4.71
CA ARG A 207 3.83 18.80 -3.87
C ARG A 207 4.91 17.88 -4.43
N ASP A 208 4.52 16.72 -4.95
CA ASP A 208 5.44 15.76 -5.53
C ASP A 208 5.97 16.22 -6.88
N ARG A 209 5.17 16.89 -7.72
CA ARG A 209 5.65 17.52 -8.96
C ARG A 209 6.67 18.62 -8.67
N GLU A 210 6.47 19.45 -7.64
CA GLU A 210 7.46 20.46 -7.24
C GLU A 210 8.77 19.84 -6.74
N ARG A 211 8.67 18.77 -5.93
CA ARG A 211 9.84 18.00 -5.49
C ARG A 211 10.55 17.34 -6.66
N LYS A 212 9.81 16.71 -7.57
CA LYS A 212 10.34 16.05 -8.78
C LYS A 212 11.04 17.06 -9.67
N GLY A 213 10.44 18.20 -9.99
CA GLY A 213 11.07 19.25 -10.79
C GLY A 213 12.39 19.73 -10.18
N LYS A 214 12.44 19.93 -8.86
CA LYS A 214 13.67 20.30 -8.15
C LYS A 214 14.74 19.20 -8.18
N VAL A 215 14.35 17.94 -8.09
CA VAL A 215 15.27 16.79 -8.19
C VAL A 215 15.78 16.65 -9.61
N GLU A 216 14.91 16.74 -10.61
CA GLU A 216 15.26 16.66 -12.03
C GLU A 216 16.18 17.80 -12.45
N GLU A 217 15.96 19.03 -11.99
CA GLU A 217 16.86 20.14 -12.28
C GLU A 217 18.26 19.89 -11.70
N ARG A 218 18.33 19.41 -10.45
CA ARG A 218 19.58 19.04 -9.80
C ARG A 218 20.27 17.90 -10.53
N GLU A 219 19.51 16.91 -10.98
CA GLU A 219 20.03 15.77 -11.73
C GLU A 219 20.51 16.18 -13.12
N ARG A 220 19.76 17.02 -13.84
CA ARG A 220 20.17 17.60 -15.12
C ARG A 220 21.46 18.39 -14.97
N HIS A 221 21.56 19.27 -13.97
CA HIS A 221 22.77 20.02 -13.69
C HIS A 221 23.95 19.11 -13.29
N ARG A 222 23.71 18.11 -12.42
CA ARG A 222 24.73 17.11 -12.06
C ARG A 222 25.19 16.31 -13.27
N ARG A 223 24.28 15.89 -14.14
CA ARG A 223 24.55 15.14 -15.37
C ARG A 223 25.31 16.00 -16.37
N ALA A 224 24.96 17.28 -16.53
CA ALA A 224 25.67 18.22 -17.37
C ALA A 224 27.11 18.46 -16.86
N MET A 225 27.29 18.67 -15.56
CA MET A 225 28.62 18.75 -14.92
C MET A 225 29.43 17.48 -15.10
N ALA A 226 28.83 16.31 -14.87
CA ALA A 226 29.50 15.02 -15.07
C ALA A 226 29.89 14.82 -16.53
N LYS A 227 29.01 15.19 -17.47
CA LYS A 227 29.28 15.10 -18.92
C LYS A 227 30.38 16.06 -19.36
N ALA A 228 30.42 17.26 -18.82
CA ALA A 228 31.47 18.24 -19.08
C ALA A 228 32.82 17.84 -18.48
N ARG A 229 32.80 17.23 -17.29
CA ARG A 229 33.98 16.68 -16.60
C ARG A 229 34.47 15.36 -17.20
N THR A 230 33.66 14.71 -18.03
CA THR A 230 34.07 13.51 -18.76
C THR A 230 35.09 13.95 -19.82
N GLY A 231 36.36 13.64 -19.59
CA GLY A 231 37.47 14.06 -20.45
C GLY A 231 37.34 13.59 -21.90
N GLY A 232 38.07 14.24 -22.80
CA GLY A 232 38.18 13.80 -24.20
C GLY A 232 38.92 12.47 -24.34
N ARG A 233 39.17 12.03 -25.58
CA ARG A 233 39.92 10.79 -25.89
C ARG A 233 41.30 10.72 -25.19
N ASN A 234 41.87 11.88 -24.84
CA ASN A 234 43.15 12.02 -24.15
C ASN A 234 43.00 12.20 -22.62
N GLY A 235 41.80 12.00 -22.05
CA GLY A 235 41.51 12.19 -20.62
C GLY A 235 41.42 13.65 -20.15
N GLN A 236 41.83 14.61 -20.98
CA GLN A 236 41.83 16.04 -20.64
C GLN A 236 40.41 16.63 -20.57
N ARG A 237 40.17 17.49 -19.58
CA ARG A 237 38.88 18.18 -19.39
C ARG A 237 38.66 19.20 -20.51
N LYS A 238 37.41 19.29 -20.98
CA LYS A 238 37.03 20.25 -22.02
C LYS A 238 36.40 21.47 -21.36
N LEU A 239 37.24 22.46 -21.01
CA LEU A 239 36.83 23.71 -20.35
C LEU A 239 35.66 24.41 -21.04
N GLY A 240 35.59 24.37 -22.38
CA GLY A 240 34.47 24.98 -23.14
C GLY A 240 33.10 24.32 -22.91
N ARG A 241 33.04 23.10 -22.39
CA ARG A 241 31.77 22.45 -21.98
C ARG A 241 31.43 22.70 -20.51
N GLU A 242 32.47 22.82 -19.68
CA GLU A 242 32.33 23.14 -18.26
C GLU A 242 31.93 24.61 -18.05
N SER A 243 32.42 25.51 -18.91
CA SER A 243 32.12 26.94 -18.85
C SER A 243 30.63 27.23 -18.96
N VAL A 244 29.88 26.56 -19.84
CA VAL A 244 28.43 26.76 -20.01
C VAL A 244 27.67 26.51 -18.71
N VAL A 245 27.93 25.38 -18.04
CA VAL A 245 27.26 25.01 -16.80
C VAL A 245 27.70 25.92 -15.64
N LEU A 246 28.97 26.35 -15.64
CA LEU A 246 29.47 27.32 -14.67
C LEU A 246 28.81 28.70 -14.84
N LEU A 247 28.64 29.15 -16.08
CA LEU A 247 28.01 30.42 -16.40
C LEU A 247 26.53 30.43 -15.98
N ASP A 248 25.78 29.35 -16.23
CA ASP A 248 24.41 29.22 -15.73
C ASP A 248 24.34 29.27 -14.20
N LYS A 249 25.33 28.71 -13.51
CA LYS A 249 25.43 28.79 -12.05
C LYS A 249 25.72 30.21 -11.57
N VAL A 250 26.64 30.92 -12.22
CA VAL A 250 26.95 32.34 -11.91
C VAL A 250 25.72 33.21 -12.18
N ARG A 251 25.02 32.99 -13.31
CA ARG A 251 23.79 33.70 -13.66
C ARG A 251 22.70 33.55 -12.60
N ARG A 252 22.52 32.36 -12.01
CA ARG A 252 21.59 32.14 -10.89
C ARG A 252 22.03 32.74 -9.56
N MET A 253 23.32 33.01 -9.38
CA MET A 253 23.84 33.62 -8.15
C MET A 253 23.85 35.15 -8.23
N VAL A 254 23.94 35.71 -9.44
CA VAL A 254 24.03 37.16 -9.69
C VAL A 254 22.70 37.78 -10.13
N GLY A 255 21.81 36.99 -10.75
CA GLY A 255 20.50 37.44 -11.23
C GLY A 255 19.33 36.97 -10.38
#